data_AF-A0AAX2QMN3-F1
#
_entry.id   AF-A0AAX2QMN3-F1
#
_cell.length_a   1.000
_cell.length_b   1.000
_cell.length_c   1.000
_cell.angle_alpha   90.00
_cell.angle_beta   90.00
_cell.angle_gamma   90.00
#
_symmetry.space_group_name_H-M   'P 1'
#
loop_
_entity.id
_entity.type
_entity.pdbx_description
1 polymer ?
#
loop_
_entity_poly.entity_id
_entity_poly.type
_entity_poly.pdbx_seq_one_letter_code
_entity_poly.pdbx_strand_id
1 'polypeptide(L)'
;MELGLDPERFWRLTLREMKFIIDGAVAKLKRERRERITLAWNTAKLTVYAPQKSRDFVKLESLIAEKREAADARPHWKTVLAKVQAWATAKK
;
A
#
# COMPACT_ATOMS: atom_id res chain seq x y z
N MET A 1 -15.21 10.12 -21.27
CA MET A 1 -16.16 9.46 -20.35
C MET A 1 -15.91 7.98 -20.51
N GLU A 2 -15.28 7.27 -19.57
CA GLU A 2 -15.29 5.79 -19.57
C GLU A 2 -14.59 5.21 -18.32
N LEU A 3 -15.30 5.24 -17.19
CA LEU A 3 -15.13 4.25 -16.13
C LEU A 3 -16.08 3.04 -16.36
N GLY A 4 -16.69 2.93 -17.54
CA GLY A 4 -17.76 1.96 -17.83
C GLY A 4 -19.04 2.19 -17.03
N LEU A 5 -19.22 3.39 -16.48
CA LEU A 5 -20.39 3.76 -15.69
C LEU A 5 -21.39 4.51 -16.56
N ASP A 6 -22.61 3.99 -16.62
CA ASP A 6 -23.77 4.66 -17.21
C ASP A 6 -24.01 6.01 -16.49
N PRO A 7 -23.98 7.15 -17.20
CA PRO A 7 -24.20 8.48 -16.63
C PRO A 7 -25.55 8.62 -15.94
N GLU A 8 -26.60 7.93 -16.42
CA GLU A 8 -27.92 8.00 -15.78
C GLU A 8 -27.95 7.23 -14.47
N ARG A 9 -27.17 6.15 -14.38
CA ARG A 9 -27.04 5.34 -13.17
C ARG A 9 -26.34 6.14 -12.06
N PHE A 10 -25.40 7.01 -12.40
CA PHE A 10 -24.68 7.84 -11.42
C PHE A 10 -25.64 8.67 -10.54
N TRP A 11 -26.62 9.33 -11.15
CA TRP A 11 -27.57 10.17 -10.42
C TRP A 11 -28.55 9.40 -9.52
N ARG A 12 -28.64 8.06 -9.69
CA ARG A 12 -29.54 7.19 -8.93
C ARG A 12 -28.85 6.45 -7.78
N LEU A 13 -27.52 6.57 -7.66
CA LEU A 13 -26.76 5.89 -6.61
C LEU A 13 -26.74 6.70 -5.32
N THR A 14 -26.76 5.99 -4.20
CA THR A 14 -26.41 6.57 -2.90
C THR A 14 -24.90 6.75 -2.79
N LEU A 15 -24.46 7.66 -1.91
CA LEU A 15 -23.02 7.86 -1.62
C LEU A 15 -22.32 6.58 -1.17
N ARG A 16 -23.04 5.69 -0.47
CA ARG A 16 -22.52 4.40 -0.02
C ARG A 16 -22.27 3.45 -1.19
N GLU A 17 -23.17 3.41 -2.17
CA GLU A 17 -23.01 2.57 -3.36
C GLU A 17 -21.91 3.12 -4.27
N MET A 18 -21.83 4.44 -4.44
CA MET A 18 -20.72 5.07 -5.16
C MET A 18 -19.37 4.71 -4.54
N LYS A 19 -19.27 4.75 -3.21
CA LYS A 19 -18.07 4.33 -2.49
C LYS A 19 -17.71 2.88 -2.83
N PHE A 20 -18.66 1.95 -2.77
CA PHE A 20 -18.38 0.55 -3.09
C PHE A 20 -17.92 0.34 -4.54
N ILE A 21 -18.48 1.08 -5.48
CA ILE A 21 -18.06 1.03 -6.89
C ILE A 21 -16.62 1.53 -7.03
N ILE A 22 -16.30 2.67 -6.43
CA ILE A 22 -14.95 3.25 -6.48
C ILE A 22 -13.95 2.30 -5.80
N ASP A 23 -14.28 1.79 -4.60
CA ASP A 23 -13.44 0.85 -3.87
C ASP A 23 -13.19 -0.42 -4.70
N GLY A 24 -14.22 -0.94 -5.37
CA GLY A 24 -14.12 -2.07 -6.28
C GLY A 24 -13.22 -1.78 -7.50
N ALA A 25 -13.38 -0.61 -8.13
CA ALA A 25 -12.55 -0.20 -9.26
C ALA A 25 -11.07 -0.04 -8.86
N VAL A 26 -10.82 0.59 -7.71
CA VAL A 26 -9.47 0.72 -7.15
C VAL A 26 -8.87 -0.65 -6.83
N ALA A 27 -9.63 -1.55 -6.22
CA ALA A 27 -9.19 -2.91 -5.92
C ALA A 27 -8.84 -3.69 -7.20
N LYS A 28 -9.65 -3.56 -8.26
CA LYS A 28 -9.37 -4.14 -9.57
C LYS A 28 -8.07 -3.61 -10.17
N LEU A 29 -7.88 -2.29 -10.21
CA LEU A 29 -6.66 -1.67 -10.72
C LEU A 29 -5.41 -2.09 -9.93
N LYS A 30 -5.52 -2.17 -8.59
CA LYS A 30 -4.45 -2.67 -7.72
C LYS A 30 -4.10 -4.12 -8.06
N ARG A 31 -5.09 -4.98 -8.27
CA ARG A 31 -4.88 -6.38 -8.66
C ARG A 31 -4.15 -6.48 -10.00
N GLU A 32 -4.64 -5.80 -11.03
CA GLU A 32 -4.03 -5.80 -12.37
C GLU A 32 -2.58 -5.29 -12.35
N ARG A 33 -2.30 -4.24 -11.56
CA ARG A 33 -0.94 -3.76 -11.37
C ARG A 33 -0.04 -4.83 -10.75
N ARG A 34 -0.50 -5.53 -9.71
CA ARG A 34 0.27 -6.62 -9.07
C ARG A 34 0.53 -7.77 -10.03
N GLU A 35 -0.45 -8.17 -10.82
CA GLU A 35 -0.31 -9.21 -11.85
C GLU A 35 0.77 -8.82 -12.87
N ARG A 36 0.73 -7.59 -13.40
CA ARG A 36 1.73 -7.09 -14.36
C ARG A 36 3.14 -7.04 -13.77
N ILE A 37 3.29 -6.54 -12.55
CA ILE A 37 4.59 -6.50 -11.86
C ILE A 37 5.13 -7.91 -11.64
N THR A 38 4.26 -8.84 -11.20
CA THR A 38 4.65 -10.24 -10.98
C THR A 38 5.11 -10.89 -12.27
N LEU A 39 4.38 -10.68 -13.37
CA LEU A 39 4.76 -11.18 -14.68
C LEU A 39 6.12 -10.63 -15.10
N ALA A 40 6.27 -9.30 -15.10
CA ALA A 40 7.52 -8.63 -15.49
C ALA A 40 8.72 -9.09 -14.65
N TRP A 41 8.52 -9.25 -13.34
CA TRP A 41 9.56 -9.73 -12.43
C TRP A 41 9.98 -11.17 -12.75
N ASN A 42 9.03 -12.07 -13.00
CA ASN A 42 9.34 -13.45 -13.38
C ASN A 42 10.04 -13.50 -14.75
N THR A 43 9.60 -12.70 -15.71
CA THR A 43 10.26 -12.59 -17.02
C THR A 43 11.69 -12.08 -16.87
N ALA A 44 11.93 -11.05 -16.06
CA ALA A 44 13.28 -10.55 -15.78
C ALA A 44 14.17 -11.60 -15.10
N LYS A 45 13.60 -12.40 -14.18
CA LYS A 45 14.32 -13.49 -13.51
C LYS A 45 14.70 -14.65 -14.44
N LEU A 46 13.86 -14.95 -15.43
CA LEU A 46 14.04 -16.08 -16.33
C LEU A 46 14.83 -15.73 -17.60
N THR A 47 15.05 -14.45 -17.88
CA THR A 47 15.80 -13.98 -19.05
C THR A 47 17.25 -13.64 -18.70
N VAL A 48 18.08 -13.42 -19.72
CA VAL A 48 19.53 -13.11 -19.61
C VAL A 48 19.82 -11.86 -18.74
N TYR A 49 18.81 -11.03 -18.48
CA TYR A 49 18.89 -9.85 -17.63
C TYR A 49 18.80 -10.14 -16.11
N ALA A 50 18.65 -11.41 -15.71
CA ALA A 50 18.68 -11.78 -14.31
C ALA A 50 20.08 -11.51 -13.73
N PRO A 51 20.20 -10.72 -12.64
CA PRO A 51 21.48 -10.50 -11.99
C PRO A 51 22.09 -11.83 -11.54
N GLN A 52 23.39 -12.01 -11.75
CA GLN A 52 24.08 -13.25 -11.39
C GLN A 52 24.00 -13.55 -9.88
N LYS A 53 23.80 -12.52 -9.05
CA LYS A 53 23.61 -12.66 -7.60
C LYS A 53 22.18 -12.29 -7.24
N SER A 54 21.52 -13.16 -6.48
CA SER A 54 20.15 -12.95 -6.00
C SER A 54 19.98 -11.68 -5.16
N ARG A 55 21.06 -11.14 -4.57
CA ARG A 55 21.07 -9.91 -3.78
C ARG A 55 20.88 -8.64 -4.62
N ASP A 56 21.31 -8.67 -5.88
CA ASP A 56 21.24 -7.51 -6.78
C ASP A 56 19.88 -7.43 -7.48
N PHE A 57 19.05 -8.48 -7.35
CA PHE A 57 17.71 -8.53 -7.88
C PHE A 57 16.70 -8.04 -6.85
N VAL A 58 15.93 -7.02 -7.23
CA VAL A 58 14.90 -6.43 -6.37
C VAL A 58 13.90 -7.50 -5.96
N LYS A 59 13.60 -7.62 -4.66
CA LYS A 59 12.64 -8.61 -4.17
C LYS A 59 11.23 -8.25 -4.65
N LEU A 60 10.49 -9.23 -5.15
CA LEU A 60 9.10 -9.04 -5.61
C LEU A 60 8.20 -8.42 -4.53
N GLU A 61 8.38 -8.84 -3.27
CA GLU A 61 7.66 -8.30 -2.12
C GLU A 61 7.82 -6.78 -2.00
N SER A 62 8.99 -6.23 -2.32
CA SER A 62 9.23 -4.78 -2.26
C SER A 62 8.52 -4.00 -3.36
N LEU A 63 8.19 -4.66 -4.48
CA LEU A 63 7.47 -4.06 -5.62
C LEU A 63 5.95 -4.17 -5.47
N ILE A 64 5.48 -5.25 -4.84
CA ILE A 64 4.04 -5.53 -4.63
C ILE A 64 3.53 -4.90 -3.33
N ALA A 65 4.37 -4.84 -2.29
CA ALA A 65 3.97 -4.26 -1.02
C ALA A 65 3.53 -2.81 -1.23
N GLU A 66 2.23 -2.57 -1.02
CA GLU A 66 1.82 -1.24 -0.61
C GLU A 66 2.57 -0.98 0.68
N LYS A 67 3.41 0.07 0.70
CA LYS A 67 3.93 0.62 1.95
C LYS A 67 2.72 0.85 2.83
N ARG A 68 2.42 -0.11 3.70
CA ARG A 68 1.79 0.19 4.96
C ARG A 68 2.87 1.04 5.61
N GLU A 69 2.74 2.36 5.49
CA GLU A 69 3.26 3.20 6.55
C GLU A 69 2.73 2.53 7.80
N ALA A 70 3.63 1.87 8.54
CA ALA A 70 3.29 1.33 9.84
C ALA A 70 2.61 2.51 10.52
N ALA A 71 1.31 2.39 10.80
CA ALA A 71 0.54 3.50 11.34
C ALA A 71 1.37 3.98 12.51
N ASP A 72 1.99 5.15 12.35
CA ASP A 72 3.04 5.59 13.24
C ASP A 72 2.32 5.69 14.57
N ALA A 73 2.57 4.72 15.45
CA ALA A 73 1.74 4.50 16.61
C ALA A 73 2.08 5.64 17.53
N ARG A 74 1.41 6.79 17.33
CA ARG A 74 1.66 8.02 18.06
C ARG A 74 1.67 7.61 19.52
N PRO A 75 2.82 7.71 20.20
CA PRO A 75 2.94 7.14 21.53
C PRO A 75 1.87 7.79 22.39
N HIS A 76 1.14 6.97 23.13
CA HIS A 76 0.10 7.49 24.02
C HIS A 76 0.75 8.53 24.94
N TRP A 77 0.10 9.68 25.13
CA TRP A 77 0.68 10.81 25.85
C TRP A 77 1.19 10.43 27.26
N LYS A 78 0.56 9.44 27.90
CA LYS A 78 1.02 8.86 29.18
C LYS A 78 2.43 8.26 29.08
N THR A 79 2.73 7.56 27.99
CA THR A 79 4.05 6.98 27.72
C THR A 79 5.10 8.07 27.52
N VAL A 80 4.73 9.19 26.89
CA VAL A 80 5.61 10.34 26.72
C VAL A 80 5.86 11.04 28.06
N LEU A 81 4.82 11.28 28.85
CA LEU A 81 4.94 11.88 30.18
C LEU A 81 5.81 11.05 31.12
N ALA A 82 5.62 9.74 31.15
CA ALA A 82 6.41 8.83 31.99
C ALA A 82 7.91 8.88 31.64
N LYS A 83 8.25 8.96 30.34
CA LYS A 83 9.65 9.14 29.90
C LYS A 83 10.25 10.45 30.40
N VAL A 84 9.49 11.55 30.31
CA VAL A 84 9.94 12.87 30.76
C VAL A 84 10.14 12.90 32.28
N GLN A 85 9.21 12.31 33.04
CA GLN A 85 9.32 12.20 34.49
C GLN A 85 10.55 11.38 34.90
N ALA A 86 10.78 10.22 34.27
CA ALA A 86 11.95 9.39 34.54
C ALA A 86 13.27 10.12 34.24
N TRP A 87 13.33 10.90 33.16
CA TRP A 87 14.49 11.74 32.85
C TRP A 87 14.71 12.84 33.89
N ALA A 88 13.64 13.51 34.33
CA ALA A 88 13.72 14.56 35.33
C ALA A 88 14.19 14.03 36.70
N THR A 89 13.77 12.82 37.07
CA THR A 89 14.22 12.16 38.32
C THR A 89 15.65 11.64 38.22
N ALA A 90 16.12 11.22 37.04
CA ALA A 90 17.48 10.73 36.84
C ALA A 90 18.54 11.85 36.80
N LYS A 91 18.11 13.12 36.65
CA LYS A 91 18.98 14.31 36.61
C LYS A 91 19.13 14.99 37.99
N LYS A 92 18.55 14.40 39.04
CA LYS A 92 18.58 14.88 40.42
C LYS A 92 19.48 13.98 41.24
#